data_AF-A0AAX4HJQ6-F1
#
_entry.id   AF-A0AAX4HJQ6-F1
#
_cell.length_a   1.000
_cell.length_b   1.000
_cell.length_c   1.000
_cell.angle_alpha   90.00
_cell.angle_beta   90.00
_cell.angle_gamma   90.00
#
_symmetry.space_group_name_H-M   'P 1'
#
loop_
_entity.id
_entity.type
_entity.pdbx_description
1 polymer ?
#
loop_
_entity_poly.entity_id
_entity_poly.type
_entity_poly.pdbx_seq_one_letter_code
_entity_poly.pdbx_strand_id
1 'polypeptide(L)'
;MKILFLVFTFLALMLTGHAQKQTSQYTCQASHKHSEVGFVMDIGATRTVNVGGWDLKISIERVNKMIEVSVSRAVNVLDATYRREAKRSYPTTARTLPVELVHDFGGKQDVFNVICFPR
;
A
#
# COMPACT_ATOMS: atom_id res chain seq x y z
N MET A 1 -17.80 -1.27 54.63
CA MET A 1 -16.92 -1.73 53.54
C MET A 1 -17.71 -1.95 52.24
N LYS A 2 -18.26 -0.91 51.60
CA LYS A 2 -19.04 -1.03 50.35
C LYS A 2 -18.71 0.01 49.27
N ILE A 3 -17.92 1.03 49.60
CA ILE A 3 -17.63 2.18 48.71
C ILE A 3 -16.41 1.90 47.79
N LEU A 4 -15.55 0.95 48.15
CA LEU A 4 -14.34 0.63 47.37
C LEU A 4 -14.63 -0.08 46.03
N PHE A 5 -15.80 -0.72 45.89
CA PHE A 5 -16.11 -1.55 44.73
C PHE A 5 -16.61 -0.74 43.52
N LEU A 6 -17.18 0.45 43.74
CA LEU A 6 -17.73 1.30 42.68
C LEU A 6 -16.69 2.14 41.94
N VAL A 7 -15.53 2.38 42.57
CA VAL A 7 -14.43 3.14 41.95
C VAL A 7 -13.72 2.30 40.89
N PHE A 8 -13.62 0.98 41.10
CA PHE A 8 -12.96 0.08 40.16
C PHE A 8 -13.75 -0.16 38.87
N THR A 9 -15.09 -0.08 38.91
CA THR A 9 -15.92 -0.26 37.70
C THR A 9 -15.86 0.93 36.75
N PHE A 10 -15.64 2.15 37.23
CA PHE A 10 -15.46 3.32 36.36
C PHE A 10 -14.06 3.38 35.71
N LEU A 11 -13.04 2.83 36.37
CA LEU A 11 -11.67 2.82 35.84
C LEU A 11 -11.52 1.84 34.65
N ALA A 12 -12.33 0.78 34.59
CA ALA A 12 -12.30 -0.19 33.49
C ALA A 12 -12.95 0.36 32.19
N LEU A 13 -13.91 1.29 32.28
CA LEU A 13 -14.62 1.81 31.11
C LEU A 13 -13.83 2.87 30.32
N MET A 14 -12.80 3.46 30.91
CA MET A 14 -11.92 4.44 30.26
C MET A 14 -10.79 3.77 29.43
N LEU A 15 -10.62 2.45 29.54
CA LEU A 15 -9.57 1.70 28.84
C LEU A 15 -9.98 1.18 27.45
N THR A 16 -11.25 1.35 27.04
CA THR A 16 -11.63 1.16 25.63
C THR A 16 -11.27 2.42 24.86
N GLY A 17 -9.96 2.70 24.79
CA GLY A 17 -9.39 3.60 23.83
C GLY A 17 -9.84 3.13 22.46
N HIS A 18 -10.77 3.87 21.86
CA HIS A 18 -11.07 3.72 20.45
C HIS A 18 -9.74 3.95 19.74
N ALA A 19 -9.13 2.87 19.24
CA ALA A 19 -8.05 2.96 18.29
C ALA A 19 -8.64 3.68 17.08
N GLN A 20 -8.55 5.01 17.10
CA GLN A 20 -8.96 5.87 16.01
C GLN A 20 -8.18 5.35 14.80
N LYS A 21 -8.87 4.62 13.93
CA LYS A 21 -8.31 4.05 12.71
C LYS A 21 -7.88 5.24 11.89
N GLN A 22 -6.64 5.66 12.06
CA GLN A 22 -6.05 6.79 11.37
C GLN A 22 -5.85 6.32 9.93
N THR A 23 -6.92 6.38 9.15
CA THR A 23 -6.92 6.04 7.73
C THR A 23 -6.18 7.16 7.01
N SER A 24 -4.85 7.05 6.96
CA SER A 24 -4.04 7.89 6.09
C SER A 24 -4.32 7.45 4.65
N GLN A 25 -4.94 8.34 3.88
CA GLN A 25 -5.20 8.13 2.46
C GLN A 25 -4.01 8.59 1.61
N TYR A 26 -3.83 7.91 0.49
CA TYR A 26 -2.85 8.24 -0.54
C TYR A 26 -3.57 8.37 -1.88
N THR A 27 -3.24 9.42 -2.62
CA THR A 27 -3.53 9.51 -4.05
C THR A 27 -2.35 8.91 -4.79
N CYS A 28 -2.61 7.92 -5.62
CA CYS A 28 -1.63 7.17 -6.38
C CYS A 28 -1.89 7.29 -7.87
N GLN A 29 -0.81 7.19 -8.65
CA GLN A 29 -0.82 7.15 -10.10
C GLN A 29 0.09 6.00 -10.54
N ALA A 30 -0.45 5.09 -11.35
CA ALA A 30 0.29 4.03 -12.00
C ALA A 30 0.40 4.32 -13.50
N SER A 31 1.59 4.19 -14.08
CA SER A 31 1.82 4.45 -15.50
C SER A 31 2.68 3.37 -16.17
N HIS A 32 2.40 3.14 -17.45
CA HIS A 32 3.15 2.27 -18.36
C HIS A 32 3.06 2.82 -19.78
N LYS A 33 4.21 3.17 -20.37
CA LYS A 33 4.30 3.75 -21.73
C LYS A 33 3.36 4.97 -21.89
N HIS A 34 2.30 4.84 -22.68
CA HIS A 34 1.32 5.90 -22.95
C HIS A 34 0.00 5.73 -22.16
N SER A 35 -0.01 4.85 -21.15
CA SER A 35 -1.19 4.58 -20.32
C SER A 35 -0.92 5.00 -18.88
N GLU A 36 -1.94 5.60 -18.25
CA GLU A 36 -1.90 6.09 -16.89
C GLU A 36 -3.25 5.88 -16.20
N VAL A 37 -3.20 5.51 -14.92
CA VAL A 37 -4.39 5.34 -14.08
C VAL A 37 -4.14 5.97 -12.71
N GLY A 38 -5.00 6.92 -12.34
CA GLY A 38 -5.05 7.51 -11.00
C GLY A 38 -6.06 6.80 -10.09
N PHE A 39 -5.72 6.63 -8.81
CA PHE A 39 -6.59 6.02 -7.82
C PHE A 39 -6.24 6.46 -6.40
N VAL A 40 -7.20 6.33 -5.47
CA VAL A 40 -6.98 6.59 -4.04
C VAL A 40 -6.91 5.26 -3.30
N MET A 41 -6.00 5.13 -2.34
CA MET A 41 -5.93 3.97 -1.46
C MET A 41 -5.56 4.35 -0.02
N ASP A 42 -6.12 3.62 0.94
CA ASP A 42 -5.78 3.76 2.35
C ASP A 42 -4.49 2.99 2.69
N ILE A 43 -3.75 3.41 3.73
CA ILE A 43 -2.71 2.55 4.33
C ILE A 43 -3.32 1.20 4.74
N GLY A 44 -2.61 0.12 4.43
CA GLY A 44 -3.00 -1.25 4.66
C GLY A 44 -3.89 -1.83 3.55
N ALA A 45 -4.27 -1.01 2.56
CA ALA A 45 -5.03 -1.49 1.41
C ALA A 45 -4.11 -2.09 0.34
N THR A 46 -4.68 -3.02 -0.41
CA THR A 46 -4.10 -3.52 -1.66
C THR A 46 -5.11 -3.31 -2.77
N ARG A 47 -4.65 -2.81 -3.93
CA ARG A 47 -5.48 -2.62 -5.12
C ARG A 47 -4.85 -3.26 -6.33
N THR A 48 -5.69 -3.82 -7.18
CA THR A 48 -5.30 -4.23 -8.54
C THR A 48 -5.76 -3.16 -9.51
N VAL A 49 -4.87 -2.68 -10.35
CA VAL A 49 -5.15 -1.68 -11.39
C VAL A 49 -4.67 -2.19 -12.74
N ASN A 50 -5.46 -1.96 -13.80
CA ASN A 50 -5.05 -2.29 -15.16
C ASN A 50 -4.40 -1.05 -15.80
N VAL A 51 -3.13 -1.14 -16.20
CA VAL A 51 -2.42 -0.05 -16.88
C VAL A 51 -1.70 -0.61 -18.11
N GLY A 52 -1.98 -0.03 -19.28
CA GLY A 52 -1.42 -0.51 -20.55
C GLY A 52 -1.77 -1.97 -20.87
N GLY A 53 -2.92 -2.47 -20.40
CA GLY A 53 -3.34 -3.87 -20.55
C GLY A 53 -2.73 -4.83 -19.52
N TRP A 54 -1.98 -4.32 -18.54
CA TRP A 54 -1.36 -5.12 -17.49
C TRP A 54 -2.03 -4.92 -16.15
N ASP A 55 -2.38 -6.02 -15.47
CA ASP A 55 -2.85 -5.97 -14.09
C ASP A 55 -1.68 -5.87 -13.12
N LEU A 56 -1.61 -4.75 -12.40
CA LEU A 56 -0.64 -4.49 -11.34
C LEU A 56 -1.34 -4.56 -9.99
N LYS A 57 -0.76 -5.32 -9.06
CA LYS A 57 -1.17 -5.36 -7.67
C LYS A 57 -0.27 -4.44 -6.85
N ILE A 58 -0.87 -3.40 -6.27
CA ILE A 58 -0.19 -2.32 -5.55
C ILE A 58 -0.67 -2.31 -4.10
N SER A 59 0.26 -2.30 -3.14
CA SER A 59 -0.03 -2.16 -1.71
C SER A 59 0.76 -1.00 -1.09
N ILE A 60 0.16 -0.37 -0.08
CA ILE A 60 0.82 0.60 0.79
C ILE A 60 0.62 0.14 2.22
N GLU A 61 1.70 -0.05 2.96
CA GLU A 61 1.66 -0.52 4.34
C GLU A 61 2.47 0.42 5.25
N ARG A 62 2.15 0.42 6.55
CA ARG A 62 2.96 1.09 7.56
C ARG A 62 3.73 0.05 8.34
N VAL A 63 5.06 0.08 8.22
CA VAL A 63 5.97 -0.87 8.88
C VAL A 63 7.01 -0.08 9.66
N ASN A 64 7.10 -0.25 10.98
CA ASN A 64 8.14 0.37 11.83
C ASN A 64 8.36 1.88 11.59
N LYS A 65 7.28 2.68 11.57
CA LYS A 65 7.31 4.13 11.28
C LYS A 65 7.77 4.51 9.86
N MET A 66 7.79 3.54 8.96
CA MET A 66 8.01 3.73 7.53
C MET A 66 6.70 3.47 6.78
N ILE A 67 6.57 4.08 5.62
CA ILE A 67 5.57 3.74 4.62
C ILE A 67 6.24 2.87 3.59
N GLU A 68 5.68 1.70 3.34
CA GLU A 68 6.19 0.72 2.40
C GLU A 68 5.22 0.60 1.24
N VAL A 69 5.74 0.79 0.03
CA VAL A 69 4.96 0.65 -1.21
C VAL A 69 5.49 -0.55 -1.96
N SER A 70 4.59 -1.47 -2.32
CA SER A 70 4.93 -2.67 -3.09
C SER A 70 4.09 -2.73 -4.35
N VAL A 71 4.73 -3.04 -5.47
CA VAL A 71 4.11 -3.15 -6.80
C VAL A 71 4.49 -4.52 -7.34
N SER A 72 3.50 -5.33 -7.66
CA SER A 72 3.72 -6.69 -8.14
C SER A 72 2.86 -7.01 -9.35
N ARG A 73 3.35 -7.97 -10.13
CA ARG A 73 2.67 -8.49 -11.31
C ARG A 73 2.91 -9.99 -11.44
N ALA A 74 1.87 -10.71 -11.82
CA ALA A 74 1.96 -12.11 -12.26
C ALA A 74 1.98 -12.17 -13.79
N VAL A 75 2.82 -13.04 -14.35
CA VAL A 75 2.91 -13.31 -15.78
C VAL A 75 2.83 -14.82 -15.98
N ASN A 76 1.87 -15.26 -16.80
CA ASN A 76 1.76 -16.67 -17.17
C ASN A 76 2.56 -16.89 -18.45
N VAL A 77 3.54 -17.80 -18.39
CA VAL A 77 4.44 -18.14 -19.49
C VAL A 77 4.51 -19.66 -19.55
N LEU A 78 4.05 -20.26 -20.65
CA LEU A 78 4.19 -21.71 -20.90
C LEU A 78 3.79 -22.57 -19.69
N ASP A 79 2.59 -22.33 -19.17
CA ASP A 79 2.02 -23.03 -18.01
C ASP A 79 2.76 -22.83 -16.66
N ALA A 80 3.68 -21.86 -16.57
CA ALA A 80 4.27 -21.38 -15.32
C ALA A 80 3.86 -19.93 -15.01
N THR A 81 3.51 -19.66 -13.75
CA THR A 81 3.24 -18.29 -13.27
C THR A 81 4.49 -17.69 -12.64
N TYR A 82 5.10 -16.70 -13.30
CA TYR A 82 6.18 -15.90 -12.75
C TYR A 82 5.63 -14.67 -12.04
N ARG A 83 6.16 -14.36 -10.86
CA ARG A 83 5.84 -13.12 -10.15
C ARG A 83 7.06 -12.22 -10.08
N ARG A 84 6.86 -10.95 -10.40
CA ARG A 84 7.84 -9.88 -10.17
C ARG A 84 7.24 -8.88 -9.21
N GLU A 85 8.08 -8.39 -8.31
CA GLU A 85 7.71 -7.44 -7.26
C GLU A 85 8.83 -6.42 -7.10
N ALA A 86 8.45 -5.16 -6.98
CA ALA A 86 9.30 -4.06 -6.59
C ALA A 86 8.73 -3.46 -5.31
N LYS A 87 9.60 -3.21 -4.34
CA LYS A 87 9.22 -2.84 -2.99
C LYS A 87 10.18 -1.79 -2.45
N ARG A 88 9.64 -0.72 -1.87
CA ARG A 88 10.45 0.37 -1.32
C ARG A 88 9.79 0.98 -0.08
N SER A 89 10.62 1.29 0.90
CA SER A 89 10.22 1.87 2.17
C SER A 89 10.69 3.33 2.25
N TYR A 90 9.84 4.19 2.80
CA TYR A 90 10.07 5.63 2.94
C TYR A 90 9.75 6.09 4.36
N PRO A 91 10.39 7.15 4.85
CA PRO A 91 9.96 7.81 6.08
C PRO A 91 8.49 8.22 5.99
N THR A 92 7.73 8.17 7.10
CA THR A 92 6.33 8.64 7.13
C THR A 92 6.15 10.13 6.81
N THR A 93 7.25 10.89 6.81
CA THR A 93 7.29 12.31 6.41
C THR A 93 7.48 12.50 4.90
N ALA A 94 7.73 11.44 4.14
CA ALA A 94 7.91 11.52 2.70
C ALA A 94 6.62 11.99 2.01
N ARG A 95 6.75 13.00 1.16
CA ARG A 95 5.63 13.59 0.41
C ARG A 95 5.33 12.85 -0.90
N THR A 96 6.31 12.11 -1.41
CA THR A 96 6.23 11.38 -2.67
C THR A 96 6.85 10.00 -2.48
N LEU A 97 6.17 8.96 -2.93
CA LEU A 97 6.55 7.57 -2.76
C LEU A 97 6.66 6.87 -4.13
N PRO A 98 7.77 7.06 -4.89
CA PRO A 98 7.91 6.52 -6.24
C PRO A 98 8.51 5.10 -6.25
N VAL A 99 7.76 4.12 -6.72
CA VAL A 99 8.21 2.74 -6.93
C VAL A 99 8.21 2.40 -8.42
N GLU A 100 9.31 1.82 -8.87
CA GLU A 100 9.48 1.35 -10.25
C GLU A 100 9.57 -0.18 -10.27
N LEU A 101 8.73 -0.82 -11.08
CA LEU A 101 8.82 -2.24 -11.38
C LEU A 101 9.32 -2.40 -12.83
N VAL A 102 10.52 -2.97 -12.98
CA VAL A 102 11.10 -3.30 -14.28
C VAL A 102 10.88 -4.78 -14.57
N HIS A 103 10.29 -5.08 -15.72
CA HIS A 103 10.04 -6.43 -16.18
C HIS A 103 10.73 -6.67 -17.52
N ASP A 104 11.70 -7.58 -17.58
CA ASP A 104 12.34 -7.99 -18.84
C ASP A 104 11.68 -9.28 -19.37
N PHE A 105 11.23 -9.24 -20.62
CA PHE A 105 10.76 -10.41 -21.34
C PHE A 105 11.44 -10.52 -22.71
N GLY A 106 12.39 -11.45 -22.84
CA GLY A 106 13.09 -11.71 -24.09
C GLY A 106 13.88 -10.50 -24.62
N GLY A 107 14.45 -9.69 -23.73
CA GLY A 107 15.24 -8.50 -24.07
C GLY A 107 14.41 -7.22 -24.27
N LYS A 108 13.09 -7.28 -24.07
CA LYS A 108 12.22 -6.10 -24.02
C LYS A 108 11.90 -5.77 -22.56
N GLN A 109 12.24 -4.56 -22.14
CA GLN A 109 11.90 -4.06 -20.82
C GLN A 109 10.56 -3.32 -20.83
N ASP A 110 9.64 -3.76 -19.96
CA ASP A 110 8.44 -3.03 -19.58
C ASP A 110 8.68 -2.39 -18.20
N VAL A 111 8.58 -1.06 -18.13
CA VAL A 111 8.79 -0.29 -16.90
C VAL A 111 7.46 0.26 -16.41
N PHE A 112 7.09 -0.07 -15.18
CA PHE A 112 5.88 0.41 -14.52
C PHE A 112 6.27 1.36 -13.40
N ASN A 113 5.70 2.57 -13.43
CA ASN A 113 5.94 3.56 -12.39
C ASN A 113 4.68 3.73 -11.55
N VAL A 114 4.84 3.68 -10.23
CA VAL A 114 3.77 3.97 -9.27
C VAL A 114 4.25 5.10 -8.37
N ILE A 115 3.52 6.21 -8.36
CA ILE A 115 3.83 7.36 -7.52
C ILE A 115 2.63 7.63 -6.64
N CYS A 116 2.86 7.64 -5.32
CA CYS A 116 1.83 7.94 -4.34
C CYS A 116 2.17 9.16 -3.49
N PHE A 117 1.15 9.94 -3.14
CA PHE A 117 1.23 11.16 -2.35
C PHE A 117 0.25 11.09 -1.19
N PRO A 118 0.64 11.47 0.05
CA PRO A 118 -0.31 11.61 1.16
C PRO A 118 -1.43 12.60 0.79
N ARG A 119 -2.67 12.26 1.15
CA ARG A 119 -3.83 13.14 1.01
C ARG A 119 -4.09 13.96 2.27
#